data_AF-A0A348FUH4-F1
#
_entry.id   AF-A0A348FUH4-F1
#
_cell.length_a   1.000
_cell.length_b   1.000
_cell.length_c   1.000
_cell.angle_alpha   90.00
_cell.angle_beta   90.00
_cell.angle_gamma   90.00
#
_symmetry.space_group_name_H-M   'P 1'
#
loop_
_entity.id
_entity.type
_entity.pdbx_description
1 polymer ?
#
loop_
_entity_poly.entity_id
_entity_poly.type
_entity_poly.pdbx_seq_one_letter_code
_entity_poly.pdbx_strand_id
1 'polypeptide(L)'
;QPGVPPEEAGAAVAAESSTGTWTTVWTDGLTSLDRYKGRCYEIEPVAGEENQFIAYVAYPLDLFEEGSVTNMFTSIVGNVFGFKALR
;
A
#
# COMPACT_ATOMS: atom_id res chain seq x y z
N GLN A 1 -0.68 15.24 1.20
CA GLN A 1 -1.67 15.98 2.02
C GLN A 1 -1.02 16.61 3.24
N PRO A 2 -1.22 17.92 3.49
CA PRO A 2 -0.75 18.55 4.73
C PRO A 2 -1.30 17.85 5.97
N GLY A 3 -0.43 17.57 6.93
CA GLY A 3 -0.80 16.96 8.22
C GLY A 3 -0.95 15.44 8.21
N VAL A 4 -0.75 14.75 7.08
CA VAL A 4 -0.64 13.28 7.05
C VAL A 4 0.83 12.88 7.13
N PRO A 5 1.24 12.10 8.15
CA PRO A 5 2.61 11.60 8.24
C PRO A 5 3.00 10.74 7.02
N PRO A 6 4.24 10.83 6.52
CA PRO A 6 4.70 9.98 5.41
C PRO A 6 4.54 8.49 5.70
N GLU A 7 4.75 8.06 6.95
CA GLU A 7 4.61 6.68 7.39
C GLU A 7 3.16 6.19 7.26
N GLU A 8 2.19 7.02 7.63
CA GLU A 8 0.77 6.71 7.49
C GLU A 8 0.36 6.66 6.02
N ALA A 9 0.88 7.59 5.19
CA ALA A 9 0.65 7.59 3.75
C ALA A 9 1.21 6.30 3.09
N GLY A 10 2.43 5.91 3.42
CA GLY A 10 3.06 4.69 2.93
C GLY A 10 2.33 3.42 3.40
N ALA A 11 1.90 3.39 4.66
CA ALA A 11 1.11 2.28 5.21
C ALA A 11 -0.27 2.17 4.53
N ALA A 12 -0.95 3.29 4.28
CA ALA A 12 -2.24 3.31 3.60
C ALA A 12 -2.12 2.79 2.15
N VAL A 13 -1.08 3.20 1.42
CA VAL A 13 -0.79 2.65 0.09
C VAL A 13 -0.58 1.15 0.18
N ALA A 14 0.28 0.67 1.09
CA ALA A 14 0.58 -0.76 1.21
C ALA A 14 -0.66 -1.59 1.60
N ALA A 15 -1.51 -1.06 2.48
CA ALA A 15 -2.74 -1.72 2.91
C ALA A 15 -3.74 -1.87 1.76
N GLU A 16 -4.09 -0.78 1.09
CA GLU A 16 -5.18 -0.72 0.11
C GLU A 16 -4.78 -1.19 -1.30
N SER A 17 -3.50 -1.52 -1.49
CA SER A 17 -2.98 -2.25 -2.65
C SER A 17 -2.72 -3.74 -2.37
N SER A 18 -3.07 -4.24 -1.17
CA SER A 18 -2.94 -5.65 -0.81
C SER A 18 -4.21 -6.22 -0.16
N THR A 19 -4.40 -6.02 1.14
CA THR A 19 -5.46 -6.71 1.92
C THR A 19 -6.25 -5.81 2.86
N GLY A 20 -5.85 -4.56 3.05
CA GLY A 20 -6.45 -3.65 4.03
C GLY A 20 -7.64 -2.88 3.51
N THR A 21 -8.46 -2.37 4.44
CA THR A 21 -9.51 -1.38 4.19
C THR A 21 -9.57 -0.37 5.33
N TRP A 22 -10.44 0.63 5.24
CA TRP A 22 -10.53 1.78 6.15
C TRP A 22 -10.94 1.47 7.60
N THR A 23 -11.37 0.24 7.90
CA THR A 23 -11.72 -0.21 9.26
C THR A 23 -11.32 -1.67 9.45
N THR A 24 -11.09 -2.07 10.69
CA THR A 24 -10.77 -3.45 11.03
C THR A 24 -11.91 -4.39 10.66
N VAL A 25 -11.57 -5.53 10.05
CA VAL A 25 -12.52 -6.57 9.70
C VAL A 25 -12.17 -7.87 10.42
N TRP A 26 -13.15 -8.51 11.05
CA TRP A 26 -12.93 -9.75 11.81
C TRP A 26 -12.43 -10.91 10.94
N THR A 27 -12.71 -10.85 9.63
CA THR A 27 -12.30 -11.86 8.65
C THR A 27 -10.79 -11.94 8.47
N ASP A 28 -10.04 -10.92 8.91
CA ASP A 28 -8.58 -10.99 8.99
C ASP A 28 -8.11 -12.18 9.82
N GLY A 29 -8.88 -12.58 10.84
CA GLY A 29 -8.59 -13.74 11.69
C GLY A 29 -8.82 -15.10 11.00
N LEU A 30 -9.38 -15.13 9.79
CA LEU A 30 -9.57 -16.35 9.00
C LEU A 30 -8.38 -16.67 8.09
N THR A 31 -7.42 -15.75 7.97
CA THR A 31 -6.23 -15.88 7.14
C THR A 31 -4.98 -15.45 7.91
N SER A 32 -3.80 -15.62 7.31
CA SER A 32 -2.55 -15.14 7.88
C SER A 32 -2.21 -13.77 7.28
N LEU A 33 -2.59 -12.69 7.97
CA LEU A 33 -2.21 -11.33 7.55
C LEU A 33 -0.69 -11.17 7.43
N ASP A 34 0.09 -11.84 8.28
CA ASP A 34 1.55 -11.78 8.19
C ASP A 34 2.08 -12.33 6.88
N ARG A 35 1.40 -13.30 6.27
CA ARG A 35 1.75 -13.82 4.94
C ARG A 35 1.33 -12.88 3.83
N TYR A 36 0.11 -12.31 3.90
CA TYR A 36 -0.52 -11.67 2.75
C TYR A 36 -0.45 -10.14 2.73
N LYS A 37 -0.15 -9.48 3.85
CA LYS A 37 -0.10 -8.01 3.90
C LYS A 37 1.07 -7.46 3.09
N GLY A 38 0.79 -6.49 2.22
CA GLY A 38 1.81 -5.61 1.66
C GLY A 38 2.45 -4.77 2.78
N ARG A 39 3.73 -4.41 2.64
CA ARG A 39 4.48 -3.71 3.69
C ARG A 39 5.28 -2.56 3.11
N CYS A 40 5.00 -1.34 3.56
CA CYS A 40 5.94 -0.25 3.41
C CYS A 40 7.09 -0.46 4.39
N TYR A 41 8.31 -0.63 3.88
CA TYR A 41 9.48 -0.97 4.71
C TYR A 41 10.52 0.14 4.79
N GLU A 42 10.48 1.09 3.87
CA GLU A 42 11.40 2.21 3.80
C GLU A 42 10.70 3.42 3.18
N ILE A 43 11.01 4.60 3.72
CA ILE A 43 10.51 5.89 3.22
C ILE A 43 11.69 6.85 3.21
N GLU A 44 11.96 7.44 2.05
CA GLU A 44 13.01 8.45 1.88
C GLU A 44 12.40 9.78 1.40
N PRO A 45 12.89 10.93 1.89
CA PRO A 45 12.49 12.23 1.36
C PRO A 45 13.09 12.45 -0.03
N VAL A 46 12.33 13.07 -0.93
CA VAL A 46 12.83 13.44 -2.26
C VAL A 46 13.74 14.66 -2.13
N ALA A 47 14.97 14.56 -2.63
CA ALA A 47 15.93 15.65 -2.56
C ALA A 47 15.44 16.90 -3.31
N GLY A 48 15.41 18.04 -2.61
CA GLY A 48 14.95 19.31 -3.17
C GLY A 48 13.45 19.56 -3.04
N GLU A 49 12.68 18.62 -2.50
CA GLU A 49 11.23 18.73 -2.29
C GLU A 49 10.90 18.64 -0.79
N GLU A 50 10.09 19.57 -0.28
CA GLU A 50 9.79 19.63 1.16
C GLU A 50 8.69 18.64 1.60
N ASN A 51 7.84 18.20 0.67
CA ASN A 51 6.64 17.40 0.97
C ASN A 51 6.48 16.18 0.06
N GLN A 52 7.56 15.70 -0.54
CA GLN A 52 7.55 14.51 -1.38
C GLN A 52 8.46 13.43 -0.81
N PHE A 53 8.00 12.18 -0.95
CA PHE A 53 8.65 11.02 -0.38
C PHE A 53 8.58 9.87 -1.38
N ILE A 54 9.59 9.00 -1.37
CA ILE A 54 9.56 7.70 -2.03
C ILE A 54 9.31 6.66 -0.95
N ALA A 55 8.21 5.93 -1.08
CA ALA A 55 7.84 4.85 -0.19
C ALA A 55 8.05 3.51 -0.90
N TYR A 56 8.87 2.64 -0.31
CA TYR A 56 9.13 1.32 -0.84
C TYR A 56 8.18 0.30 -0.23
N VAL A 57 7.41 -0.40 -1.09
CA VAL A 57 6.40 -1.37 -0.68
C VAL A 57 6.77 -2.77 -1.19
N ALA A 58 6.81 -3.74 -0.29
CA ALA A 58 7.01 -5.15 -0.60
C ALA A 58 5.66 -5.89 -0.64
N TYR A 59 5.46 -6.71 -1.68
CA TYR A 59 4.27 -7.53 -1.89
C TYR A 59 4.63 -9.02 -1.91
N PRO A 60 3.92 -9.88 -1.17
CA PRO A 60 4.05 -11.33 -1.30
C PRO A 60 3.69 -11.80 -2.71
N LEU A 61 4.47 -12.74 -3.28
CA LEU A 61 4.24 -13.25 -4.64
C LEU A 61 2.85 -13.88 -4.79
N ASP A 62 2.37 -14.57 -3.76
CA ASP A 62 1.07 -15.27 -3.74
C ASP A 62 -0.15 -14.33 -3.90
N LEU A 63 0.04 -13.01 -3.88
CA LEU A 63 -1.03 -12.05 -4.20
C LEU A 63 -1.32 -11.97 -5.70
N PHE A 64 -0.41 -12.45 -6.54
CA PHE A 64 -0.45 -12.22 -7.98
C PHE A 64 -0.77 -13.49 -8.75
N GLU A 65 -1.68 -13.36 -9.71
CA GLU A 65 -2.00 -14.41 -10.67
C GLU A 65 -0.86 -14.59 -11.69
N GLU A 66 -0.44 -15.83 -11.90
CA GLU A 66 0.65 -16.14 -12.81
C GLU A 66 0.34 -15.72 -14.26
N GLY A 67 1.26 -14.98 -14.88
CA GLY A 67 1.12 -14.52 -16.27
C GLY A 67 0.10 -13.39 -16.49
N SER A 68 -0.44 -12.80 -15.41
CA SER A 68 -1.51 -11.80 -15.50
C SER A 68 -1.01 -10.39 -15.15
N VAL A 69 -0.62 -9.63 -16.17
CA VAL A 69 -0.26 -8.21 -16.01
C VAL A 69 -1.45 -7.39 -15.49
N THR A 70 -2.66 -7.75 -15.93
CA THR A 70 -3.90 -7.11 -15.49
C THR A 70 -4.11 -7.25 -13.98
N ASN A 71 -3.92 -8.45 -13.43
CA ASN A 71 -4.04 -8.68 -12.00
C ASN A 71 -3.00 -7.86 -11.22
N MET A 72 -1.74 -7.88 -11.65
CA MET A 72 -0.66 -7.10 -11.03
C MET A 72 -0.99 -5.59 -10.98
N PHE A 73 -1.47 -5.02 -12.08
CA PHE A 73 -1.82 -3.60 -12.14
C PHE A 73 -3.06 -3.28 -11.30
N THR A 74 -4.04 -4.18 -11.27
CA THR A 74 -5.25 -4.01 -10.47
C THR A 74 -4.91 -3.90 -8.99
N SER A 75 -3.95 -4.68 -8.49
CA SER A 75 -3.50 -4.59 -7.10
C SER A 75 -2.66 -3.33 -6.85
N ILE A 76 -1.60 -3.10 -7.63
CA ILE A 76 -0.59 -2.06 -7.33
C ILE A 76 -1.12 -0.65 -7.59
N VAL A 77 -1.89 -0.45 -8.66
CA VAL A 77 -2.31 0.89 -9.12
C VAL A 77 -3.82 1.07 -9.21
N GLY A 78 -4.63 0.10 -8.76
CA GLY A 78 -6.08 0.10 -8.93
C GLY A 78 -6.79 1.27 -8.24
N ASN A 79 -6.56 1.44 -6.92
CA ASN A 79 -7.31 2.39 -6.10
C ASN A 79 -6.44 3.50 -5.47
N VAL A 80 -5.17 3.21 -5.20
CA VAL A 80 -4.33 4.03 -4.30
C VAL A 80 -4.12 5.46 -4.78
N PHE A 81 -4.07 5.71 -6.09
CA PHE A 81 -3.91 7.06 -6.65
C PHE A 81 -5.15 7.95 -6.46
N GLY A 82 -6.29 7.38 -6.08
CA GLY A 82 -7.52 8.10 -5.77
C GLY A 82 -7.63 8.56 -4.31
N PHE A 83 -6.67 8.21 -3.44
CA PHE A 83 -6.77 8.46 -2.01
C PHE A 83 -6.76 9.95 -1.68
N LYS A 84 -7.77 10.39 -0.92
CA LYS A 84 -7.84 11.78 -0.43
C LYS A 84 -6.65 12.14 0.46
N ALA A 85 -6.10 11.17 1.20
CA ALA A 85 -4.95 11.36 2.07
C ALA A 85 -3.61 11.51 1.31
N LEU A 86 -3.58 11.16 0.02
CA LEU A 86 -2.39 11.27 -0.83
C LEU A 86 -2.44 12.47 -1.80
N ARG A 87 -3.54 13.24 -1.77
CA ARG A 87 -3.67 14.49 -2.53
C ARG A 87 -2.96 15.67 -1.87
#